data_AF-A0A1C6MBW7-F1
#
_entry.id   AF-A0A1C6MBW7-F1
#
_cell.length_a   1.000
_cell.length_b   1.000
_cell.length_c   1.000
_cell.angle_alpha   90.00
_cell.angle_beta   90.00
_cell.angle_gamma   90.00
#
_symmetry.space_group_name_H-M   'P 1'
#
loop_
_entity.id
_entity.type
_entity.pdbx_description
1 polymer ?
#
loop_
_entity_poly.entity_id
_entity_poly.type
_entity_poly.pdbx_seq_one_letter_code
_entity_poly.pdbx_strand_id
1 'polypeptide(L)'
;MEYIVWGLVILAGVAAYLLFRAYRRIAYLEFSLHHLEELQRQVSHLQRGLQDVSMIAQQQLQTPRTLRNGQPVAAGGSDAASPYNQAIELFKRGFSPADVAERCGISRSEAELILSLYRNSSTS
;
A
#
# COMPACT_ATOMS: atom_id res chain seq x y z
N MET A 1 17.21 27.01 64.33
CA MET A 1 16.91 27.91 63.19
C MET A 1 17.60 27.43 61.92
N GLU A 2 18.92 27.20 61.91
CA GLU A 2 19.64 26.80 60.69
C GLU A 2 19.15 25.49 60.05
N TYR A 3 18.83 24.46 60.84
CA TYR A 3 18.30 23.19 60.33
C TYR A 3 16.96 23.33 59.59
N ILE A 4 16.12 24.30 59.97
CA ILE A 4 14.83 24.56 59.31
C ILE A 4 15.06 25.17 57.92
N VAL A 5 16.05 26.06 57.81
CA VAL A 5 16.44 26.68 56.53
C VAL A 5 16.98 25.64 55.56
N TRP A 6 17.88 24.76 56.03
CA TRP A 6 18.40 23.66 55.21
C TRP A 6 17.29 22.68 54.79
N GLY A 7 16.33 22.38 55.66
CA GLY A 7 15.17 21.56 55.34
C GLY A 7 14.32 22.14 54.19
N LEU A 8 14.06 23.45 54.21
CA LEU A 8 13.32 24.13 53.15
C LEU A 8 14.07 24.14 51.82
N VAL A 9 15.39 24.35 51.85
CA VAL A 9 16.23 24.33 50.64
C VAL A 9 16.22 22.95 49.97
N ILE A 10 16.34 21.88 50.76
CA ILE A 10 16.28 20.50 50.25
C ILE A 10 14.89 20.21 49.67
N LEU A 11 13.82 20.60 50.37
CA LEU A 11 12.44 20.41 49.90
C LEU A 11 12.21 21.13 48.56
N ALA A 12 12.64 22.39 48.45
CA ALA A 12 12.53 23.17 47.24
C ALA A 12 13.35 22.57 46.09
N GLY A 13 14.57 22.08 46.38
CA GLY A 13 15.41 21.37 45.41
C GLY A 13 14.77 20.09 44.90
N VAL A 14 14.19 19.28 45.79
CA VAL A 14 13.46 18.05 45.42
C VAL A 14 12.22 18.37 44.60
N ALA A 15 11.44 19.39 44.98
CA ALA A 15 10.28 19.82 44.22
C ALA A 15 10.68 20.29 42.80
N ALA A 16 11.73 21.11 42.68
CA ALA A 16 12.27 21.54 41.40
C ALA A 16 12.77 20.35 40.55
N TYR A 17 13.44 19.38 41.16
CA TYR A 17 13.91 18.18 40.49
C TYR A 17 12.77 17.32 39.96
N LEU A 18 11.71 17.13 40.76
CA LEU A 18 10.52 16.37 40.34
C LEU A 18 9.79 17.07 39.19
N LEU A 19 9.62 18.39 39.27
CA LEU A 19 9.04 19.19 38.18
C LEU A 19 9.89 19.08 36.91
N PHE A 20 11.20 19.24 37.00
CA PHE A 20 12.10 19.09 35.87
C PHE A 20 12.02 17.71 35.22
N ARG A 21 11.92 16.65 36.05
CA ARG A 21 11.73 15.29 35.57
C ARG A 21 10.37 15.09 34.90
N ALA A 22 9.31 15.70 35.43
CA ALA A 22 7.97 15.66 34.84
C ALA A 22 7.93 16.39 33.49
N TYR A 23 8.51 17.59 33.41
CA TYR A 23 8.66 18.34 32.16
C TYR A 23 9.42 17.55 31.10
N ARG A 24 10.54 16.91 31.48
CA ARG A 24 11.29 16.03 30.55
C ARG A 24 10.48 14.81 30.10
N ARG A 25 9.68 14.22 30.98
CA ARG A 25 8.78 13.11 30.59
C ARG A 25 7.72 13.56 29.60
N ILE A 26 7.09 14.71 29.83
CA ILE A 26 6.04 15.24 28.94
C ILE A 26 6.61 15.53 27.55
N ALA A 27 7.80 16.13 27.47
CA ALA A 27 8.48 16.37 26.20
C ALA A 27 8.79 15.07 25.42
N TYR A 28 9.13 13.99 26.13
CA TYR A 28 9.35 12.68 25.50
C TYR A 28 8.05 12.01 25.03
N LEU A 29 6.95 12.20 25.77
CA LEU A 29 5.62 11.71 25.37
C LEU A 29 5.12 12.38 24.09
N GLU A 30 5.35 13.69 23.95
CA GLU A 30 4.92 14.45 22.78
C GLU A 30 5.59 13.95 21.49
N PHE A 31 6.87 13.58 21.56
CA PHE A 31 7.58 12.94 20.44
C PHE A 31 6.96 11.58 20.06
N SER A 32 6.55 10.79 21.05
CA SER A 32 5.93 9.47 20.82
C SER A 32 4.55 9.58 20.17
N LEU A 33 3.78 10.63 20.49
CA LEU A 33 2.47 10.90 19.91
C LEU A 33 2.57 11.20 18.41
N HIS A 34 3.54 12.02 17.99
CA HIS A 34 3.75 12.35 16.58
C HIS A 34 4.06 11.09 15.75
N HIS A 35 4.89 10.19 16.29
CA HIS A 35 5.26 8.96 15.59
C HIS A 35 4.06 8.01 15.42
N LEU A 36 3.17 7.97 16.41
CA LEU A 36 1.94 7.18 16.39
C LEU A 36 0.91 7.76 15.42
N GLU A 37 0.83 9.09 15.33
CA GLU A 37 -0.02 9.80 14.39
C GLU A 37 0.42 9.56 12.93
N GLU A 38 1.72 9.52 12.67
CA GLU A 38 2.26 9.21 11.34
C GLU A 38 1.92 7.78 10.89
N LEU A 39 2.04 6.80 11.80
CA LEU A 39 1.60 5.42 11.54
C LEU A 39 0.09 5.33 11.30
N GLN A 40 -0.73 6.05 12.08
CA GLN A 40 -2.18 6.11 11.84
C GLN A 40 -2.54 6.74 10.49
N ARG A 41 -1.79 7.77 10.05
CA ARG A 41 -1.97 8.37 8.72
C ARG A 41 -1.65 7.34 7.63
N GLN A 42 -0.58 6.58 7.75
CA GLN A 42 -0.24 5.53 6.78
C GLN A 42 -1.34 4.46 6.70
N VAL A 43 -1.83 3.97 7.85
CA VAL A 43 -2.91 2.97 7.89
C VAL A 43 -4.19 3.51 7.26
N SER A 44 -4.58 4.74 7.58
CA SER A 44 -5.80 5.34 7.01
C SER A 44 -5.68 5.61 5.51
N HIS A 45 -4.51 6.01 5.02
CA HIS A 45 -4.25 6.10 3.57
C HIS A 45 -4.39 4.75 2.88
N LEU A 46 -3.82 3.70 3.45
CA LEU A 46 -3.89 2.35 2.87
C LEU A 46 -5.31 1.79 2.93
N GLN A 47 -6.01 1.98 4.05
CA GLN A 47 -7.41 1.57 4.21
C GLN A 47 -8.33 2.24 3.20
N ARG A 48 -8.16 3.55 2.93
CA ARG A 48 -8.94 4.25 1.88
C ARG A 48 -8.73 3.62 0.52
N GLY A 49 -7.48 3.31 0.15
CA GLY A 49 -7.18 2.65 -1.12
C GLY A 49 -7.81 1.25 -1.23
N LEU A 50 -7.77 0.46 -0.15
CA LEU A 50 -8.47 -0.82 -0.08
C LEU A 50 -9.99 -0.65 -0.19
N GLN A 51 -10.55 0.39 0.42
CA GLN A 51 -11.97 0.68 0.37
C GLN A 51 -12.42 1.02 -1.05
N ASP A 52 -11.66 1.85 -1.78
CA ASP A 52 -11.94 2.19 -3.18
C ASP A 52 -11.90 0.94 -4.08
N VAL A 53 -10.88 0.11 -3.94
CA VAL A 53 -10.77 -1.16 -4.69
C VAL A 53 -11.91 -2.10 -4.31
N SER A 54 -12.28 -2.18 -3.03
CA SER A 54 -13.37 -3.03 -2.57
C SER A 54 -14.73 -2.56 -3.12
N MET A 55 -14.96 -1.25 -3.22
CA MET A 55 -16.17 -0.70 -3.84
C MET A 55 -16.21 -1.03 -5.33
N ILE A 56 -15.09 -0.88 -6.06
CA ILE A 56 -15.00 -1.28 -7.48
C ILE A 56 -15.28 -2.79 -7.64
N ALA A 57 -14.69 -3.62 -6.79
CA ALA A 57 -14.91 -5.07 -6.82
C ALA A 57 -16.37 -5.45 -6.48
N GLN A 58 -17.00 -4.77 -5.51
CA GLN A 58 -18.42 -4.96 -5.19
C GLN A 58 -19.34 -4.48 -6.30
N GLN A 59 -18.99 -3.38 -6.97
CA GLN A 59 -19.74 -2.87 -8.12
C GLN A 59 -19.64 -3.84 -9.31
N GLN A 60 -18.48 -4.48 -9.51
CA GLN A 60 -18.33 -5.58 -10.47
C GLN A 60 -19.15 -6.84 -10.11
N LEU A 61 -19.41 -7.07 -8.82
CA LEU A 61 -20.27 -8.17 -8.35
C LEU A 61 -21.77 -7.87 -8.48
N GLN A 62 -22.19 -6.62 -8.35
CA GLN A 62 -23.60 -6.20 -8.53
C GLN A 62 -23.97 -5.95 -9.99
N THR A 63 -22.99 -5.72 -10.87
CA THR A 63 -23.23 -5.74 -12.32
C THR A 63 -23.55 -7.18 -12.72
N PRO A 64 -24.71 -7.48 -13.34
CA PRO A 64 -25.02 -8.83 -13.81
C PRO A 64 -23.88 -9.33 -14.68
N ARG A 65 -23.19 -10.37 -14.18
CA ARG A 65 -22.04 -11.01 -14.83
C ARG A 65 -22.41 -11.51 -16.22
N THR A 66 -22.12 -10.73 -17.23
CA THR A 66 -21.74 -11.27 -18.54
C THR A 66 -20.22 -11.46 -18.54
N LEU A 67 -19.79 -12.63 -18.03
CA LEU A 67 -18.49 -13.27 -18.29
C LEU A 67 -17.20 -12.47 -17.97
N ARG A 68 -16.64 -12.61 -16.76
CA ARG A 68 -15.20 -12.33 -16.53
C ARG A 68 -14.67 -13.22 -15.39
N ASN A 69 -14.39 -14.46 -15.76
CA ASN A 69 -13.77 -15.47 -14.92
C ASN A 69 -12.27 -15.18 -14.76
N GLY A 70 -11.75 -15.26 -13.53
CA GLY A 70 -10.34 -15.46 -13.13
C GLY A 70 -9.23 -14.73 -13.89
N GLN A 71 -8.72 -13.63 -13.34
CA GLN A 71 -7.40 -13.10 -13.69
C GLN A 71 -6.62 -12.74 -12.41
N PRO A 72 -5.42 -13.29 -12.16
CA PRO A 72 -4.59 -12.89 -11.04
C PRO A 72 -4.02 -11.49 -11.30
N VAL A 73 -4.24 -10.60 -10.34
CA VAL A 73 -3.77 -9.21 -10.32
C VAL A 73 -2.27 -9.22 -10.00
N ALA A 74 -1.43 -9.18 -11.03
CA ALA A 74 -0.03 -8.79 -10.90
C ALA A 74 0.08 -7.29 -11.19
N ALA A 75 0.68 -6.58 -10.24
CA ALA A 75 0.79 -5.13 -10.16
C ALA A 75 1.52 -4.50 -11.36
N GLY A 76 0.98 -3.40 -11.88
CA GLY A 76 1.71 -2.49 -12.76
C GLY A 76 0.81 -1.70 -13.73
N GLY A 77 0.42 -0.48 -13.35
CA GLY A 77 0.06 0.59 -14.29
C GLY A 77 -1.41 0.64 -14.74
N SER A 78 -2.12 1.64 -14.22
CA SER A 78 -3.44 2.10 -14.62
C SER A 78 -3.48 2.69 -16.05
N ASP A 79 -4.66 2.58 -16.67
CA ASP A 79 -5.14 3.40 -17.80
C ASP A 79 -4.56 3.18 -19.21
N ALA A 80 -4.58 1.93 -19.66
CA ALA A 80 -4.84 1.62 -21.05
C ALA A 80 -5.76 0.40 -21.10
N ALA A 81 -6.58 0.25 -22.14
CA ALA A 81 -7.01 -1.08 -22.55
C ALA A 81 -5.72 -1.89 -22.78
N SER A 82 -5.29 -2.63 -21.76
CA SER A 82 -3.88 -2.97 -21.57
C SER A 82 -3.35 -3.69 -22.81
N PRO A 83 -2.16 -3.31 -23.34
CA PRO A 83 -1.54 -3.98 -24.49
C PRO A 83 -1.46 -5.50 -24.31
N TYR A 84 -1.46 -5.96 -23.05
CA TYR A 84 -1.56 -7.36 -22.65
C TYR A 84 -2.87 -8.05 -23.08
N ASN A 85 -4.02 -7.38 -22.89
CA ASN A 85 -5.32 -7.92 -23.30
C ASN A 85 -5.41 -8.02 -24.83
N GLN A 86 -4.91 -7.00 -25.53
CA GLN A 86 -4.83 -7.03 -26.99
C GLN A 86 -3.90 -8.15 -27.48
N ALA A 87 -2.77 -8.35 -26.82
CA ALA A 87 -1.84 -9.44 -27.12
C ALA A 87 -2.50 -10.82 -26.96
N ILE A 88 -3.25 -11.04 -25.88
CA ILE A 88 -3.99 -12.30 -25.66
C ILE A 88 -5.04 -12.54 -26.75
N GLU A 89 -5.78 -11.52 -27.18
CA GLU A 89 -6.75 -11.67 -28.27
C GLU A 89 -6.10 -12.05 -29.59
N LEU A 90 -4.93 -11.48 -29.90
CA LEU A 90 -4.17 -11.84 -31.08
C LEU A 90 -3.62 -13.27 -30.97
N PHE A 91 -3.13 -13.69 -29.80
CA PHE A 91 -2.71 -15.08 -29.59
C PHE A 91 -3.86 -16.07 -29.76
N LYS A 92 -5.08 -15.75 -29.29
CA LYS A 92 -6.28 -16.57 -29.52
C LYS A 92 -6.64 -16.71 -31.00
N ARG A 93 -6.34 -15.70 -31.81
CA ARG A 93 -6.54 -15.72 -33.27
C ARG A 93 -5.41 -16.45 -34.00
N GLY A 94 -4.39 -16.94 -33.30
CA GLY A 94 -3.28 -17.72 -33.87
C GLY A 94 -2.11 -16.89 -34.41
N PHE A 95 -2.01 -15.61 -34.06
CA PHE A 95 -0.86 -14.78 -34.47
C PHE A 95 0.43 -15.19 -33.76
N SER A 96 1.57 -14.99 -34.42
CA SER A 96 2.89 -15.31 -33.83
C SER A 96 3.32 -14.26 -32.80
N PRO A 97 4.19 -14.60 -31.83
CA PRO A 97 4.69 -13.63 -30.84
C PRO A 97 5.38 -12.41 -31.46
N ALA A 98 6.00 -12.57 -32.63
CA ALA A 98 6.63 -11.47 -33.36
C ALA A 98 5.58 -10.47 -33.88
N ASP A 99 4.49 -10.98 -34.47
CA ASP A 99 3.40 -10.13 -34.99
C ASP A 99 2.65 -9.41 -33.86
N VAL A 100 2.53 -10.07 -32.71
CA VAL A 100 1.89 -9.49 -31.52
C VAL A 100 2.75 -8.37 -30.92
N ALA A 101 4.07 -8.57 -30.84
CA ALA A 101 5.00 -7.55 -30.38
C ALA A 101 4.93 -6.27 -31.22
N GLU A 102 4.90 -6.42 -32.55
CA GLU A 102 4.80 -5.29 -33.48
C GLU A 102 3.45 -4.55 -33.38
N ARG A 103 2.34 -5.31 -33.30
CA ARG A 103 0.98 -4.73 -33.28
C ARG A 103 0.59 -4.11 -31.93
N CYS A 104 1.11 -4.66 -30.83
CA CYS A 104 0.81 -4.18 -29.49
C CYS A 104 1.89 -3.23 -28.94
N GLY A 105 2.98 -3.00 -29.68
CA GLY A 105 4.07 -2.12 -29.26
C GLY A 105 4.83 -2.63 -28.03
N ILE A 106 4.86 -3.95 -27.82
CA ILE A 106 5.53 -4.61 -26.69
C ILE A 106 6.82 -5.30 -27.15
N SER A 107 7.71 -5.64 -26.22
CA SER A 107 8.93 -6.36 -26.60
C SER A 107 8.63 -7.81 -27.02
N ARG A 108 9.45 -8.39 -27.89
CA ARG A 108 9.30 -9.80 -28.31
C ARG A 108 9.36 -10.77 -27.11
N SER A 109 10.29 -10.52 -26.20
CA SER A 109 10.44 -11.29 -24.95
C SER A 109 9.20 -11.18 -24.06
N GLU A 110 8.56 -10.01 -24.04
CA GLU A 110 7.31 -9.80 -23.30
C GLU A 110 6.16 -10.57 -23.96
N ALA A 111 6.03 -10.51 -25.29
CA ALA A 111 5.02 -11.29 -26.01
C ALA A 111 5.16 -12.82 -25.78
N GLU A 112 6.40 -13.34 -25.77
CA GLU A 112 6.66 -14.76 -25.48
C GLU A 112 6.32 -15.16 -24.03
N LEU A 113 6.57 -14.26 -23.06
CA LEU A 113 6.18 -14.45 -21.66
C LEU A 113 4.66 -14.51 -21.49
N ILE A 114 3.93 -13.59 -22.13
CA ILE A 114 2.46 -13.54 -22.12
C ILE A 114 1.88 -14.88 -22.62
N LEU A 115 2.39 -15.37 -23.75
CA LEU A 115 1.93 -16.63 -24.33
C LEU A 115 2.19 -17.83 -23.42
N SER A 116 3.34 -17.84 -22.74
CA SER A 116 3.72 -18.91 -21.80
C SER A 116 2.79 -18.95 -20.59
N LEU A 117 2.53 -17.78 -19.99
CA LEU A 117 1.57 -17.64 -18.89
C LEU A 117 0.15 -18.05 -19.33
N TYR A 118 -0.27 -17.62 -20.53
CA TYR A 118 -1.57 -17.96 -21.08
C TYR A 118 -1.74 -19.48 -21.26
N ARG A 119 -0.77 -20.15 -21.90
CA ARG A 119 -0.80 -21.61 -22.08
C ARG A 119 -0.89 -22.34 -20.75
N ASN A 120 -0.06 -21.96 -19.78
CA ASN A 120 -0.07 -22.55 -18.44
C ASN A 120 -1.44 -22.41 -17.75
N SER A 121 -2.06 -21.22 -17.85
CA SER A 121 -3.38 -20.96 -17.28
C SER A 121 -4.53 -21.69 -18.00
N SER A 122 -4.36 -22.06 -19.26
CA SER A 122 -5.37 -22.79 -20.04
C SER A 122 -5.32 -24.31 -19.85
N THR A 123 -4.22 -24.84 -19.31
CA THR A 123 -4.01 -26.27 -19.04
C THR A 123 -4.29 -26.68 -17.58
N SER A 124 -4.76 -25.76 -16.73
CA SER A 124 -5.32 -26.04 -15.39
C SER A 124 -6.84 -25.92 -15.41
#